data_AF-A0A7R9F3F9-F1
#
_entry.id   AF-A0A7R9F3F9-F1
#
_cell.length_a   1.000
_cell.length_b   1.000
_cell.length_c   1.000
_cell.angle_alpha   90.00
_cell.angle_beta   90.00
_cell.angle_gamma   90.00
#
_symmetry.space_group_name_H-M   'P 1'
#
loop_
_entity.id
_entity.type
_entity.pdbx_description
1 polymer ?
#
loop_
_entity_poly.entity_id
_entity_poly.type
_entity_poly.pdbx_seq_one_letter_code
_entity_poly.pdbx_strand_id
1 'polypeptide(L)'
;MESVDLLPSPGIGSEWTRSLPTDEGRESDQIFEFDGVSSAVAIPSDVLDHNLASTFTIATWMKHKQNPDQDKHVKEHILCSADDHSM
;
A
#
# COMPACT_ATOMS: atom_id res chain seq x y z
N MET A 1 -1.85 22.13 -1.34
CA MET A 1 -1.71 21.07 -0.32
C MET A 1 -1.03 19.92 -1.02
N GLU A 2 0.19 19.60 -0.61
CA GLU A 2 1.00 18.57 -1.24
C GLU A 2 0.57 17.20 -0.71
N SER A 3 0.56 16.17 -1.57
CA SER A 3 0.27 14.80 -1.15
C SER A 3 1.50 14.18 -0.48
N VAL A 4 1.28 13.35 0.53
CA VAL A 4 2.35 12.54 1.14
C VAL A 4 2.49 11.24 0.35
N ASP A 5 3.72 10.89 -0.04
CA ASP A 5 4.01 9.59 -0.62
C ASP A 5 4.05 8.53 0.49
N LEU A 6 3.07 7.64 0.49
CA LEU A 6 2.94 6.59 1.49
C LEU A 6 3.83 5.39 1.20
N LEU A 7 4.33 5.21 -0.03
CA LEU A 7 5.19 4.08 -0.40
C LEU A 7 6.28 4.56 -1.36
N PRO A 8 7.24 5.37 -0.87
CA PRO A 8 8.32 5.90 -1.70
C PRO A 8 9.32 4.82 -2.11
N SER A 9 10.00 5.06 -3.24
CA SER A 9 11.14 4.24 -3.66
C SER A 9 12.23 4.21 -2.58
N PRO A 10 12.84 3.05 -2.27
CA PRO A 10 13.84 2.95 -1.22
C PRO A 10 15.03 3.89 -1.45
N GLY A 11 15.33 4.71 -0.45
CA GLY A 11 16.41 5.70 -0.52
C GLY A 11 16.68 6.36 0.82
N ILE A 12 17.41 7.47 0.79
CA ILE A 12 17.72 8.25 2.00
C ILE A 12 16.42 8.82 2.57
N GLY A 13 16.08 8.50 3.82
CA GLY A 13 14.84 8.90 4.48
C GLY A 13 13.63 8.01 4.17
N SER A 14 13.83 6.94 3.40
CA SER A 14 12.82 5.92 3.07
C SER A 14 13.40 4.50 3.18
N GLU A 15 14.43 4.32 4.02
CA GLU A 15 15.09 3.03 4.21
C GLU A 15 14.14 1.93 4.69
N TRP A 16 13.01 2.31 5.30
CA TRP A 16 11.96 1.41 5.77
C TRP A 16 11.25 0.66 4.63
N THR A 17 11.26 1.17 3.39
CA THR A 17 10.67 0.45 2.23
C THR A 17 11.64 -0.55 1.60
N ARG A 18 12.92 -0.55 1.99
CA ARG A 18 13.97 -1.35 1.34
C ARG A 18 13.76 -2.87 1.41
N SER A 19 13.12 -3.35 2.47
CA SER A 19 12.87 -4.78 2.66
C SER A 19 11.54 -5.25 2.07
N LEU A 20 10.73 -4.35 1.51
CA LEU A 20 9.45 -4.72 0.94
C LEU A 20 9.66 -5.51 -0.36
N PRO A 21 8.86 -6.57 -0.61
CA PRO A 21 8.87 -7.26 -1.89
C PRO A 21 8.53 -6.30 -3.04
N THR A 22 9.19 -6.47 -4.18
CA THR A 22 8.96 -5.63 -5.36
C THR A 22 8.75 -6.51 -6.59
N ASP A 23 7.88 -6.07 -7.51
CA ASP A 23 7.76 -6.71 -8.83
C ASP A 23 8.95 -6.25 -9.67
N GLU A 24 10.02 -7.06 -9.75
CA GLU A 24 11.24 -6.74 -10.51
C GLU A 24 11.04 -6.76 -12.05
N GLY A 25 9.79 -6.80 -12.53
CA GLY A 25 9.41 -7.03 -13.91
C GLY A 25 8.79 -5.85 -14.63
N ARG A 26 9.62 -5.13 -15.40
CA ARG A 26 9.30 -4.37 -16.64
C ARG A 26 8.80 -2.92 -16.57
N GLU A 27 8.31 -2.42 -15.44
CA GLU A 27 7.79 -1.04 -15.37
C GLU A 27 8.86 -0.08 -14.81
N SER A 28 8.93 1.16 -15.33
CA SER A 28 9.90 2.15 -14.86
C SER A 28 9.58 2.70 -13.46
N ASP A 29 8.37 2.44 -12.97
CA ASP A 29 7.90 2.86 -11.66
C ASP A 29 8.01 1.72 -10.64
N GLN A 30 8.38 2.06 -9.41
CA GLN A 30 8.50 1.11 -8.30
C GLN A 30 7.12 0.54 -7.94
N ILE A 31 6.96 -0.78 -8.05
CA ILE A 31 5.76 -1.50 -7.60
C ILE A 31 6.15 -2.38 -6.40
N PHE A 32 5.43 -2.23 -5.29
CA PHE A 32 5.54 -3.11 -4.13
C PHE A 32 4.52 -4.25 -4.22
N GLU A 33 4.95 -5.47 -3.90
CA GLU A 33 4.10 -6.66 -3.93
C GLU A 33 3.58 -7.00 -2.53
N PHE A 34 2.26 -7.21 -2.44
CA PHE A 34 1.58 -7.67 -1.22
C PHE A 34 0.75 -8.93 -1.53
N ASP A 35 1.13 -10.05 -0.92
CA ASP A 35 0.53 -11.39 -1.03
C ASP A 35 -0.73 -11.59 -0.16
N GLY A 36 -1.01 -10.65 0.75
CA GLY A 36 -2.13 -10.73 1.69
C GLY A 36 -1.96 -11.81 2.79
N VAL A 37 -0.78 -12.41 2.93
CA VAL A 37 -0.49 -13.47 3.91
C VAL A 37 0.70 -13.10 4.78
N SER A 38 1.84 -12.82 4.17
CA SER A 38 3.12 -12.58 4.86
C SER A 38 3.70 -11.20 4.61
N SER A 39 3.17 -10.49 3.63
CA SER A 39 3.62 -9.16 3.25
C SER A 39 2.54 -8.12 3.56
N ALA A 40 2.93 -7.18 4.41
CA ALA A 40 2.18 -6.02 4.80
C ALA A 40 3.18 -4.93 5.21
N VAL A 41 2.73 -3.68 5.25
CA VAL A 41 3.57 -2.60 5.74
C VAL A 41 2.76 -1.60 6.54
N ALA A 42 3.36 -1.12 7.63
CA ALA A 42 2.84 -0.02 8.41
C ALA A 42 3.59 1.25 8.02
N ILE A 43 2.85 2.31 7.67
CA ILE A 43 3.45 3.60 7.34
C ILE A 43 4.05 4.20 8.62
N PRO A 44 5.36 4.50 8.67
CA PRO A 44 5.99 5.10 9.84
C PRO A 44 5.40 6.48 10.21
N SER A 45 5.34 6.81 11.50
CA SER A 45 4.76 8.08 11.97
C SER A 45 5.60 9.33 11.61
N ASP A 46 6.87 9.14 11.25
CA ASP A 46 7.73 10.21 10.72
C ASP A 46 7.46 10.50 9.22
N VAL A 47 6.82 9.58 8.51
CA VAL A 47 6.31 9.79 7.13
C VAL A 47 4.94 10.48 7.16
N LEU A 48 4.03 9.98 7.99
CA LEU A 48 2.68 10.50 8.12
C LEU A 48 2.22 10.38 9.56
N ASP A 49 1.84 11.49 10.19
CA ASP A 49 1.17 11.46 11.48
C ASP A 49 -0.15 10.71 11.34
N HIS A 50 -0.34 9.68 12.18
CA HIS A 50 -1.53 8.84 12.16
C HIS A 50 -2.77 9.53 12.73
N ASN A 51 -2.61 10.74 13.30
CA ASN A 51 -3.72 11.62 13.66
C ASN A 51 -4.28 12.34 12.42
N LEU A 52 -4.84 11.55 11.49
CA LEU A 52 -5.39 12.05 10.23
C LEU A 52 -6.58 13.00 10.46
N ALA A 53 -6.75 13.94 9.52
CA ALA A 53 -7.92 14.80 9.51
C ALA A 53 -9.21 13.97 9.38
N SER A 54 -10.34 14.53 9.86
CA SER A 54 -11.67 13.91 9.72
C SER A 54 -12.08 13.63 8.27
N THR A 55 -11.42 14.27 7.32
CA THR A 55 -11.58 14.02 5.89
C THR A 55 -10.21 14.05 5.24
N PHE A 56 -9.87 12.97 4.56
CA PHE A 56 -8.66 12.82 3.79
C PHE A 56 -8.96 12.07 2.49
N THR A 57 -7.97 11.99 1.61
CA THR A 57 -8.06 11.22 0.37
C THR A 57 -6.78 10.43 0.18
N ILE A 58 -6.92 9.17 -0.20
CA ILE A 58 -5.81 8.32 -0.61
C ILE A 58 -5.99 8.05 -2.11
N ALA A 59 -4.94 8.23 -2.87
CA ALA A 59 -4.88 7.83 -4.27
C ALA A 59 -3.83 6.72 -4.41
N THR A 60 -4.18 5.64 -5.12
CA THR A 60 -3.27 4.51 -5.35
C THR A 60 -3.56 3.86 -6.68
N TRP A 61 -2.52 3.33 -7.31
CA TRP A 61 -2.61 2.43 -8.46
C TRP A 61 -2.26 1.02 -8.00
N MET A 62 -3.05 0.04 -8.40
CA MET A 62 -2.86 -1.35 -8.01
C MET A 62 -2.97 -2.25 -9.23
N LYS A 63 -2.17 -3.31 -9.22
CA LYS A 63 -2.18 -4.38 -10.21
C LYS A 63 -2.38 -5.69 -9.47
N HIS A 64 -3.46 -6.39 -9.77
CA HIS A 64 -3.66 -7.74 -9.26
C HIS A 64 -2.86 -8.76 -10.09
N LYS A 65 -2.41 -9.83 -9.45
CA LYS A 65 -1.79 -10.95 -10.17
C LYS A 65 -2.89 -11.79 -10.82
N GLN A 66 -2.65 -12.27 -12.04
CA GLN A 66 -3.53 -13.27 -12.63
C GLN A 66 -3.51 -14.54 -11.78
N ASN A 67 -4.69 -14.99 -11.37
CA ASN A 67 -4.89 -16.27 -10.70
C ASN A 67 -5.57 -17.24 -11.68
N PRO A 68 -4.81 -18.12 -12.37
CA PRO A 68 -5.36 -18.97 -13.43
C PRO A 68 -6.44 -19.95 -12.94
N ASP A 69 -6.36 -20.33 -11.67
CA ASP A 69 -7.27 -21.29 -11.04
C ASP A 69 -8.50 -20.61 -10.40
N GLN A 70 -8.55 -19.27 -10.40
CA GLN A 70 -9.66 -18.50 -9.85
C GLN A 70 -10.81 -18.41 -10.85
N ASP A 71 -12.03 -18.63 -10.36
CA ASP A 71 -13.23 -18.37 -11.14
C ASP A 71 -13.28 -16.89 -11.57
N LYS A 72 -13.49 -16.66 -12.87
CA LYS A 72 -13.52 -15.34 -13.50
C LYS A 72 -14.62 -14.42 -12.96
N HIS A 73 -15.61 -14.98 -12.26
CA HIS A 73 -16.70 -14.25 -11.63
C HIS A 73 -16.42 -13.84 -10.19
N VAL A 74 -15.28 -14.24 -9.61
CA VAL A 74 -14.87 -13.82 -8.27
C VAL A 74 -14.61 -12.34 -8.27
N LYS A 75 -15.22 -11.63 -7.32
CA LYS A 75 -15.00 -10.21 -7.08
C LYS A 75 -13.81 -10.04 -6.13
N GLU A 76 -12.99 -9.05 -6.44
CA GLU A 76 -11.93 -8.60 -5.55
C GLU A 76 -12.36 -7.28 -4.90
N HIS A 77 -11.93 -7.08 -3.66
CA HIS A 77 -12.39 -5.97 -2.82
C HIS A 77 -11.19 -5.23 -2.24
N ILE A 78 -11.23 -3.90 -2.30
CA ILE A 78 -10.34 -3.03 -1.52
C ILE A 78 -11.09 -2.71 -0.24
N LEU A 79 -10.50 -3.09 0.90
CA LEU A 79 -11.09 -2.88 2.21
C LEU A 79 -10.38 -1.72 2.91
N CYS A 80 -11.17 -0.77 3.41
CA CYS A 80 -10.70 0.26 4.31
C CYS A 80 -11.29 -0.02 5.69
N SER A 81 -10.50 -0.61 6.57
CA SER A 81 -10.86 -0.81 7.97
C SER A 81 -10.27 0.32 8.79
N ALA A 82 -11.12 1.12 9.40
CA ALA A 82 -10.72 2.09 10.41
C ALA A 82 -11.18 1.55 11.76
N ASP A 83 -10.25 1.42 12.70
CA ASP A 83 -10.58 1.08 14.09
C ASP A 83 -11.28 2.29 14.72
N ASP A 84 -12.61 2.28 14.72
CA ASP A 84 -13.40 3.23 15.50
C ASP A 84 -13.23 2.86 16.98
N HIS A 85 -12.34 3.57 17.67
CA HIS A 85 -12.30 3.56 19.12
C HIS A 85 -13.46 4.42 19.65
N SER A 86 -14.70 4.01 19.38
CA SER A 86 -15.83 4.53 20.14
C SER A 86 -15.71 3.97 21.57
N MET A 87 -15.08 4.73 22.47
CA MET A 87 -15.33 4.58 23.91
C MET A 87 -16.63 5.28 24.29
#